data_AF-A0A7V2S773-F1
#
_entry.id   AF-A0A7V2S773-F1
#
_cell.length_a   1.000
_cell.length_b   1.000
_cell.length_c   1.000
_cell.angle_alpha   90.00
_cell.angle_beta   90.00
_cell.angle_gamma   90.00
#
_symmetry.space_group_name_H-M   'P 1'
#
loop_
_entity.id
_entity.type
_entity.pdbx_description
1 polymer ?
#
loop_
_entity_poly.entity_id
_entity_poly.type
_entity_poly.pdbx_seq_one_letter_code
_entity_poly.pdbx_strand_id
1 'polypeptide(L)'
;MNTIATQLGKVIAFTILITFSCVSFSAESVNNADDTAPSWQQLTSQQQQQLSRFKSRWDQLPEQARNKVIKGLSLWQSMDKNQRTRAASRFKAWKKMTPAERKKIRQTYKRFKNMSPQQRERLKRQRKRFNSLPPAKRDALKKRWHKMTPEQRKKLRDRLKHRHNKR
;
A
#
# COMPACT_ATOMS: atom_id res chain seq x y z
N MET A 1 19.30 9.49 23.03
CA MET A 1 17.89 9.19 22.69
C MET A 1 17.66 9.40 21.19
N ASN A 2 17.63 8.33 20.37
CA ASN A 2 16.97 8.28 19.04
C ASN A 2 17.12 6.89 18.36
N THR A 3 16.87 5.83 19.13
CA THR A 3 17.00 4.44 18.66
C THR A 3 15.78 3.96 17.85
N ILE A 4 14.67 4.72 17.88
CA ILE A 4 13.40 4.38 17.20
C ILE A 4 13.42 4.81 15.72
N ALA A 5 14.15 5.87 15.37
CA ALA A 5 14.23 6.41 14.01
C ALA A 5 15.08 5.53 13.07
N THR A 6 16.11 4.87 13.59
CA THR A 6 17.03 4.01 12.82
C THR A 6 16.49 2.61 12.58
N GLN A 7 15.57 2.10 13.40
CA GLN A 7 15.03 0.75 13.24
C GLN A 7 13.91 0.67 12.19
N LEU A 8 13.26 1.79 11.85
CA LEU A 8 12.11 1.78 10.95
C LEU A 8 12.46 1.93 9.45
N GLY A 9 13.54 2.64 9.11
CA GLY A 9 14.06 2.67 7.75
C GLY A 9 14.54 1.29 7.27
N LYS A 10 15.01 0.45 8.21
CA LYS A 10 15.47 -0.93 7.94
C LYS A 10 14.35 -1.86 7.49
N VAL A 11 13.09 -1.60 7.89
CA VAL A 11 11.99 -2.51 7.59
C VAL A 11 11.26 -2.20 6.28
N ILE A 12 11.37 -0.97 5.77
CA ILE A 12 10.86 -0.61 4.43
C ILE A 12 11.63 -1.40 3.36
N ALA A 13 12.96 -1.45 3.48
CA ALA A 13 13.82 -2.25 2.60
C ALA A 13 13.55 -3.77 2.73
N PHE A 14 13.19 -4.27 3.91
CA PHE A 14 12.87 -5.69 4.11
C PHE A 14 11.50 -6.14 3.55
N THR A 15 10.50 -5.26 3.46
CA THR A 15 9.15 -5.69 3.01
C THR A 15 8.95 -5.82 1.51
N ILE A 16 9.88 -5.32 0.69
CA ILE A 16 9.81 -5.54 -0.76
C ILE A 16 10.47 -6.88 -1.15
N LEU A 17 11.35 -7.41 -0.29
CA LEU A 17 12.09 -8.66 -0.49
C LEU A 17 11.29 -9.94 -0.23
N ILE A 18 10.19 -9.90 0.53
CA ILE A 18 9.35 -11.10 0.84
C ILE A 18 8.17 -11.20 -0.14
N THR A 19 8.45 -11.06 -1.43
CA THR A 19 7.57 -11.57 -2.51
C THR A 19 8.32 -12.47 -3.49
N PHE A 20 9.55 -12.85 -3.15
CA PHE A 20 10.42 -13.74 -3.90
C PHE A 20 10.04 -15.21 -3.63
N SER A 21 8.88 -15.61 -4.15
CA SER A 21 8.60 -17.03 -4.42
C SER A 21 8.45 -17.16 -5.92
N CYS A 22 9.44 -17.82 -6.52
CA CYS A 22 9.59 -18.24 -7.90
C CYS A 22 8.34 -18.18 -8.77
N VAL A 23 8.37 -17.30 -9.77
CA VAL A 23 7.88 -17.64 -11.10
C VAL A 23 8.95 -17.15 -12.07
N SER A 24 9.66 -18.08 -12.68
CA SER A 24 10.51 -17.80 -13.84
C SER A 24 9.62 -17.25 -14.94
N PHE A 25 9.65 -15.94 -15.14
CA PHE A 25 9.02 -15.29 -16.28
C PHE A 25 10.15 -14.81 -17.18
N SER A 26 10.27 -15.46 -18.35
CA SER A 26 11.20 -15.06 -19.40
C SER A 26 10.90 -13.62 -19.79
N ALA A 27 11.93 -12.77 -19.75
CA ALA A 27 11.83 -11.35 -20.00
C ALA A 27 11.93 -11.08 -21.51
N GLU A 28 10.84 -10.64 -22.12
CA GLU A 28 10.88 -9.88 -23.37
C GLU A 28 11.03 -8.40 -23.01
N SER A 29 12.13 -7.81 -23.46
CA SER A 29 12.53 -6.43 -23.19
C SER A 29 11.69 -5.45 -24.00
N VAL A 30 10.71 -4.82 -23.37
CA VAL A 30 10.02 -3.64 -23.91
C VAL A 30 10.85 -2.40 -23.56
N ASN A 31 11.60 -1.89 -24.55
CA ASN A 31 12.36 -0.65 -24.46
C ASN A 31 11.44 0.54 -24.14
N ASN A 32 11.55 1.08 -22.92
CA ASN A 32 11.19 2.46 -22.59
C ASN A 32 12.44 3.11 -22.02
N ALA A 33 13.01 4.07 -22.75
CA ALA A 33 14.11 4.90 -22.27
C ALA A 33 13.62 5.76 -21.08
N ASP A 34 14.48 5.89 -20.06
CA ASP A 34 14.35 6.67 -18.81
C ASP A 34 13.51 6.14 -17.64
N ASP A 35 13.39 4.81 -17.48
CA ASP A 35 12.86 4.21 -16.23
C ASP A 35 13.85 3.24 -15.56
N THR A 36 15.13 3.30 -15.94
CA THR A 36 16.19 2.42 -15.39
C THR A 36 16.39 2.69 -13.90
N ALA A 37 16.09 1.70 -13.05
CA ALA A 37 16.34 1.86 -11.61
C ALA A 37 17.81 2.17 -11.31
N PRO A 38 18.11 3.18 -10.48
CA PRO A 38 19.48 3.62 -10.24
C PRO A 38 20.33 2.51 -9.63
N SER A 39 21.55 2.35 -10.16
CA SER A 39 22.59 1.52 -9.56
C SER A 39 22.99 2.08 -8.19
N TRP A 40 23.70 1.29 -7.37
CA TRP A 40 24.12 1.75 -6.04
C TRP A 40 24.86 3.10 -6.06
N GLN A 41 25.66 3.35 -7.09
CA GLN A 41 26.46 4.57 -7.27
C GLN A 41 25.62 5.79 -7.65
N GLN A 42 24.48 5.58 -8.32
CA GLN A 42 23.57 6.65 -8.74
C GLN A 42 22.62 7.11 -7.62
N LEU A 43 22.64 6.43 -6.47
CA LEU A 43 21.88 6.83 -5.29
C LEU A 43 22.49 8.06 -4.63
N THR A 44 21.65 8.95 -4.09
CA THR A 44 22.15 10.10 -3.32
C THR A 44 22.84 9.64 -2.04
N SER A 45 23.77 10.44 -1.50
CA SER A 45 24.52 10.09 -0.28
C SER A 45 23.59 9.75 0.90
N GLN A 46 22.46 10.45 1.02
CA GLN A 46 21.45 10.17 2.03
C GLN A 46 20.75 8.81 1.80
N GLN A 47 20.46 8.46 0.54
CA GLN A 47 19.87 7.15 0.20
C GLN A 47 20.86 6.01 0.47
N GLN A 48 22.13 6.18 0.09
CA GLN A 48 23.20 5.21 0.35
C GLN A 48 23.41 4.97 1.84
N GLN A 49 23.40 6.02 2.67
CA GLN A 49 23.54 5.89 4.11
C GLN A 49 22.38 5.07 4.71
N GLN A 50 21.15 5.31 4.26
CA GLN A 50 19.95 4.61 4.74
C GLN A 50 19.88 3.17 4.25
N LEU A 51 20.42 2.88 3.07
CA LEU A 51 20.44 1.55 2.45
C LEU A 51 21.75 0.81 2.64
N SER A 52 22.69 1.34 3.44
CA SER A 52 24.06 0.79 3.61
C SER A 52 24.10 -0.71 3.88
N ARG A 53 23.15 -1.23 4.66
CA ARG A 53 23.00 -2.67 4.96
C ARG A 53 22.59 -3.54 3.77
N PHE A 54 22.07 -2.94 2.72
CA PHE A 54 21.62 -3.61 1.49
C PHE A 54 22.60 -3.42 0.34
N LYS A 55 23.70 -2.70 0.52
CA LYS A 55 24.70 -2.42 -0.53
C LYS A 55 25.09 -3.67 -1.32
N SER A 56 25.49 -4.73 -0.62
CA SER A 56 25.95 -5.98 -1.26
C SER A 56 24.88 -6.69 -2.08
N ARG A 57 23.60 -6.48 -1.76
CA ARG A 57 22.46 -7.12 -2.43
C ARG A 57 21.76 -6.18 -3.41
N TRP A 58 22.11 -4.89 -3.44
CA TRP A 58 21.40 -3.87 -4.20
C TRP A 58 21.40 -4.20 -5.69
N ASP A 59 22.58 -4.50 -6.24
CA ASP A 59 22.74 -4.79 -7.66
C ASP A 59 22.22 -6.19 -8.04
N GLN A 60 21.92 -7.05 -7.06
CA GLN A 60 21.23 -8.33 -7.26
C GLN A 60 19.71 -8.18 -7.30
N LEU A 61 19.17 -7.02 -6.89
CA LEU A 61 17.74 -6.79 -6.92
C LEU A 61 17.28 -6.51 -8.36
N PRO A 62 16.16 -7.12 -8.79
CA PRO A 62 15.50 -6.71 -10.03
C PRO A 62 15.21 -5.21 -10.01
N GLU A 63 15.28 -4.60 -11.18
CA GLU A 63 15.06 -3.17 -11.37
C GLU A 63 13.76 -2.66 -10.73
N GLN A 64 12.66 -3.39 -10.94
CA GLN A 64 11.37 -3.05 -10.33
C GLN A 64 11.40 -3.06 -8.79
N ALA A 65 12.24 -3.90 -8.17
CA ALA A 65 12.41 -3.93 -6.73
C ALA A 65 13.23 -2.73 -6.26
N ARG A 66 14.33 -2.39 -6.96
CA ARG A 66 15.13 -1.19 -6.69
C ARG A 66 14.27 0.08 -6.76
N ASN A 67 13.47 0.25 -7.82
CA ASN A 67 12.55 1.38 -7.98
C ASN A 67 11.53 1.49 -6.83
N LYS A 68 10.98 0.37 -6.38
CA LYS A 68 10.05 0.37 -5.22
C LYS A 68 10.75 0.79 -3.92
N VAL A 69 12.00 0.37 -3.71
CA VAL A 69 12.76 0.73 -2.51
C VAL A 69 13.06 2.23 -2.52
N ILE A 70 13.57 2.77 -3.62
CA ILE A 70 13.86 4.21 -3.75
C ILE A 70 12.61 5.05 -3.58
N LYS A 71 11.51 4.70 -4.25
CA LYS A 71 10.23 5.39 -4.08
C LYS A 71 9.72 5.35 -2.64
N GLY A 72 9.86 4.21 -1.97
CA GLY A 72 9.49 4.06 -0.56
C GLY A 72 10.33 4.94 0.36
N LEU A 73 11.63 5.09 0.05
CA LEU A 73 12.56 5.91 0.80
C LEU A 73 12.26 7.40 0.66
N SER A 74 12.08 7.88 -0.58
CA SER A 74 11.70 9.27 -0.84
C SER A 74 10.37 9.63 -0.17
N LEU A 75 9.38 8.72 -0.23
CA LEU A 75 8.11 8.92 0.48
C LEU A 75 8.30 9.00 1.99
N TRP A 76 9.18 8.17 2.57
CA TRP A 76 9.45 8.21 4.01
C TRP A 76 10.15 9.50 4.44
N GLN A 77 11.08 9.98 3.63
CA GLN A 77 11.79 11.24 3.85
C GLN A 77 10.81 12.43 3.83
N SER A 78 9.85 12.44 2.89
CA SER A 78 8.83 13.49 2.80
C SER A 78 7.74 13.43 3.89
N MET A 79 7.70 12.38 4.72
CA MET A 79 6.70 12.25 5.78
C MET A 79 7.06 13.05 7.04
N ASP A 80 6.06 13.72 7.61
CA ASP A 80 6.13 14.31 8.95
C ASP A 80 6.11 13.25 10.09
N LYS A 81 6.34 13.66 11.34
CA LYS A 81 6.37 12.77 12.51
C LYS A 81 5.07 11.98 12.71
N ASN A 82 3.92 12.60 12.47
CA ASN A 82 2.60 11.97 12.63
C ASN A 82 2.32 10.98 11.50
N GLN A 83 2.75 11.28 10.28
CA GLN A 83 2.68 10.38 9.13
C GLN A 83 3.58 9.16 9.34
N ARG A 84 4.83 9.37 9.78
CA ARG A 84 5.77 8.29 10.12
C ARG A 84 5.23 7.38 11.21
N THR A 85 4.64 7.95 12.27
CA THR A 85 4.00 7.18 13.35
C THR A 85 2.84 6.33 12.82
N ARG A 86 1.97 6.90 11.98
CA ARG A 86 0.86 6.16 11.36
C ARG A 86 1.35 5.05 10.42
N ALA A 87 2.37 5.34 9.61
CA ALA A 87 3.00 4.34 8.75
C ALA A 87 3.62 3.20 9.56
N ALA A 88 4.32 3.50 10.65
CA ALA A 88 4.90 2.53 11.57
C ALA A 88 3.85 1.59 12.18
N SER A 89 2.73 2.15 12.66
CA SER A 89 1.64 1.38 13.24
C SER A 89 1.00 0.43 12.21
N ARG A 90 0.72 0.94 11.01
CA ARG A 90 0.18 0.13 9.90
C ARG A 90 1.13 -0.99 9.49
N PHE A 91 2.42 -0.70 9.49
CA PHE A 91 3.46 -1.68 9.20
C PHE A 91 3.52 -2.79 10.26
N LYS A 92 3.46 -2.43 11.54
CA LYS A 92 3.38 -3.40 12.64
C LYS A 92 2.15 -4.30 12.51
N ALA A 93 1.01 -3.74 12.15
CA ALA A 93 -0.21 -4.50 11.89
C ALA A 93 -0.04 -5.45 10.67
N TRP A 94 0.55 -4.97 9.58
CA TRP A 94 0.82 -5.78 8.39
C TRP A 94 1.73 -6.99 8.66
N LYS A 95 2.79 -6.80 9.47
CA LYS A 95 3.68 -7.89 9.88
C LYS A 95 2.95 -9.01 10.62
N LYS A 96 1.91 -8.68 11.39
CA LYS A 96 1.10 -9.64 12.14
C LYS A 96 0.03 -10.34 11.30
N MET A 97 -0.25 -9.86 10.09
CA MET A 97 -1.23 -10.47 9.20
C MET A 97 -0.73 -11.79 8.60
N THR A 98 -1.64 -12.74 8.47
CA THR A 98 -1.45 -14.01 7.78
C THR A 98 -1.25 -13.82 6.27
N PRO A 99 -0.65 -14.80 5.56
CA PRO A 99 -0.52 -14.74 4.09
C PRO A 99 -1.86 -14.53 3.38
N ALA A 100 -2.94 -15.15 3.86
CA ALA A 100 -4.29 -15.03 3.31
C ALA A 100 -4.84 -13.60 3.44
N GLU A 101 -4.69 -12.97 4.61
CA GLU A 101 -5.09 -11.58 4.84
C GLU A 101 -4.30 -10.61 3.95
N ARG A 102 -2.97 -10.81 3.84
CA ARG A 102 -2.12 -10.01 2.95
C ARG A 102 -2.54 -10.17 1.49
N LYS A 103 -2.90 -11.38 1.05
CA LYS A 103 -3.43 -11.65 -0.30
C LYS A 103 -4.74 -10.88 -0.53
N LYS A 104 -5.67 -10.92 0.41
CA LYS A 104 -6.94 -10.18 0.33
C LYS A 104 -6.75 -8.67 0.22
N ILE A 105 -5.80 -8.11 0.97
CA ILE A 105 -5.48 -6.68 0.89
C ILE A 105 -4.85 -6.34 -0.48
N ARG A 106 -3.88 -7.14 -0.95
CA ARG A 106 -3.28 -6.94 -2.28
C ARG A 106 -4.31 -6.98 -3.40
N GLN A 107 -5.24 -7.94 -3.37
CA GLN A 107 -6.32 -8.03 -4.35
C GLN A 107 -7.25 -6.82 -4.29
N THR A 108 -7.59 -6.37 -3.08
CA THR A 108 -8.44 -5.18 -2.89
C THR A 108 -7.75 -3.92 -3.43
N TYR A 109 -6.45 -3.78 -3.19
CA TYR A 109 -5.65 -2.69 -3.73
C TYR A 109 -5.55 -2.74 -5.26
N LYS A 110 -5.31 -3.92 -5.85
CA LYS A 110 -5.29 -4.11 -7.32
C LYS A 110 -6.62 -3.67 -7.94
N ARG A 111 -7.75 -4.12 -7.39
CA ARG A 111 -9.08 -3.69 -7.84
C ARG A 111 -9.24 -2.18 -7.75
N PHE A 112 -8.82 -1.56 -6.65
CA PHE A 112 -8.90 -0.11 -6.50
C PHE A 112 -8.01 0.65 -7.50
N LYS A 113 -6.79 0.18 -7.76
CA LYS A 113 -5.88 0.80 -8.75
C LYS A 113 -6.45 0.73 -10.16
N ASN A 114 -7.17 -0.34 -10.49
CA ASN A 114 -7.79 -0.56 -11.79
C ASN A 114 -9.14 0.15 -11.96
N MET A 115 -9.66 0.84 -10.94
CA MET A 115 -10.88 1.66 -11.05
C MET A 115 -10.59 2.96 -11.82
N SER A 116 -11.61 3.46 -12.54
CA SER A 116 -11.51 4.76 -13.19
C SER A 116 -11.25 5.88 -12.16
N PRO A 117 -10.62 7.00 -12.54
CA PRO A 117 -10.40 8.13 -11.63
C PRO A 117 -11.69 8.58 -10.93
N GLN A 118 -12.80 8.66 -11.68
CA GLN A 118 -14.12 9.04 -11.15
C GLN A 118 -14.63 8.04 -10.09
N GLN A 119 -14.47 6.74 -10.32
CA GLN A 119 -14.83 5.69 -9.35
C GLN A 119 -13.97 5.78 -8.08
N ARG A 120 -12.66 6.01 -8.23
CA ARG A 120 -11.75 6.19 -7.09
C ARG A 120 -12.12 7.41 -6.26
N GLU A 121 -12.39 8.55 -6.89
CA GLU A 121 -12.80 9.77 -6.20
C GLU A 121 -14.15 9.61 -5.49
N ARG A 122 -15.11 8.92 -6.12
CA ARG A 122 -16.38 8.58 -5.47
C ARG A 122 -16.16 7.76 -4.20
N LEU A 123 -15.30 6.74 -4.24
CA LEU A 123 -15.00 5.91 -3.07
C LEU A 123 -14.31 6.72 -1.96
N LYS A 124 -13.35 7.58 -2.32
CA LYS A 124 -12.69 8.48 -1.36
C LYS A 124 -13.70 9.40 -0.67
N ARG A 125 -14.62 10.03 -1.42
CA ARG A 125 -15.68 10.88 -0.87
C ARG A 125 -16.62 10.12 0.05
N GLN A 126 -17.06 8.93 -0.35
CA GLN A 126 -17.90 8.07 0.50
C GLN A 126 -17.20 7.71 1.80
N ARG A 127 -15.91 7.34 1.73
CA ARG A 127 -15.11 7.03 2.90
C ARG A 127 -14.92 8.25 3.81
N LYS A 128 -14.67 9.43 3.25
CA LYS A 128 -14.56 10.69 4.02
C LYS A 128 -15.85 10.97 4.77
N ARG A 129 -17.01 10.89 4.09
CA ARG A 129 -18.34 11.06 4.71
C ARG A 129 -18.61 10.03 5.80
N PHE A 130 -18.26 8.77 5.59
CA PHE A 130 -18.42 7.75 6.63
C PHE A 130 -17.53 8.04 7.85
N ASN A 131 -16.29 8.45 7.63
CA ASN A 131 -15.36 8.77 8.70
C ASN A 131 -15.73 10.03 9.49
N SER A 132 -16.47 10.97 8.89
CA SER A 132 -16.97 12.18 9.57
C SER A 132 -18.23 11.92 10.40
N LEU A 133 -18.82 10.73 10.35
CA LEU A 133 -19.96 10.39 11.21
C LEU A 133 -19.52 10.24 12.67
N PRO A 134 -20.37 10.64 13.64
CA PRO A 134 -20.14 10.38 15.06
C PRO A 134 -19.81 8.90 15.33
N PRO A 135 -18.90 8.58 16.27
CA PRO A 135 -18.48 7.20 16.57
C PRO A 135 -19.66 6.24 16.77
N ALA A 136 -20.65 6.63 17.58
CA ALA A 136 -21.85 5.83 17.83
C ALA A 136 -22.62 5.50 16.54
N LYS A 137 -22.79 6.48 15.63
CA LYS A 137 -23.45 6.26 14.33
C LYS A 137 -22.64 5.31 13.44
N ARG A 138 -21.32 5.44 13.41
CA ARG A 138 -20.45 4.52 12.64
C ARG A 138 -20.57 3.09 13.15
N ASP A 139 -20.57 2.91 14.47
CA ASP A 139 -20.62 1.58 15.06
C ASP A 139 -22.00 0.93 14.91
N ALA A 140 -23.08 1.70 15.01
CA ALA A 140 -24.41 1.23 14.65
C ALA A 140 -24.48 0.75 13.19
N LEU A 141 -23.90 1.51 12.25
CA LEU A 141 -23.83 1.11 10.83
C LEU A 141 -23.00 -0.17 10.62
N LYS A 142 -21.85 -0.31 11.29
CA LYS A 142 -21.04 -1.53 11.22
C LYS A 142 -21.80 -2.73 11.79
N LYS A 143 -22.40 -2.60 12.98
CA LYS A 143 -23.21 -3.65 13.62
C LYS A 143 -24.33 -4.10 12.68
N ARG A 144 -25.07 -3.15 12.10
CA ARG A 144 -26.13 -3.45 11.12
C ARG A 144 -25.58 -4.20 9.91
N TRP A 145 -24.45 -3.77 9.34
CA TRP A 145 -23.82 -4.46 8.22
C TRP A 145 -23.40 -5.89 8.57
N HIS A 146 -22.81 -6.10 9.75
CA HIS A 146 -22.40 -7.43 10.22
C HIS A 146 -23.58 -8.37 10.45
N LYS A 147 -24.72 -7.86 10.93
CA LYS A 147 -25.97 -8.63 11.10
C LYS A 147 -26.66 -9.00 9.78
N MET A 148 -26.38 -8.28 8.68
CA MET A 148 -27.01 -8.58 7.39
C MET A 148 -26.45 -9.85 6.74
N THR A 149 -27.33 -10.67 6.16
CA THR A 149 -26.96 -11.83 5.33
C THR A 149 -26.31 -11.39 4.00
N PRO A 150 -25.57 -12.28 3.30
CA PRO A 150 -25.03 -11.98 1.97
C PRO A 150 -26.09 -11.47 0.97
N GLU A 151 -27.30 -12.04 0.98
CA GLU A 151 -28.43 -11.68 0.12
C GLU A 151 -28.95 -10.29 0.46
N GLN A 152 -29.12 -10.00 1.76
CA GLN A 152 -29.53 -8.67 2.23
C GLN A 152 -28.50 -7.60 1.84
N ARG A 153 -27.20 -7.89 1.95
CA ARG A 153 -26.13 -7.00 1.49
C ARG A 153 -26.15 -6.81 -0.03
N LYS A 154 -26.45 -7.85 -0.81
CA LYS A 154 -26.61 -7.78 -2.27
C LYS A 154 -27.77 -6.85 -2.63
N LYS A 155 -28.97 -7.10 -2.08
CA LYS A 155 -30.16 -6.27 -2.30
C LYS A 155 -29.94 -4.80 -1.91
N LEU A 156 -29.25 -4.55 -0.80
CA LEU A 156 -28.88 -3.20 -0.39
C LEU A 156 -27.95 -2.52 -1.40
N ARG A 157 -26.90 -3.20 -1.86
CA ARG A 157 -25.98 -2.67 -2.89
C ARG A 157 -26.73 -2.36 -4.18
N ASP A 158 -27.61 -3.24 -4.61
CA ASP A 158 -28.37 -3.05 -5.85
C ASP A 158 -29.30 -1.85 -5.72
N ARG A 159 -30.04 -1.71 -4.60
CA ARG A 159 -30.85 -0.51 -4.33
C ARG A 159 -30.02 0.78 -4.38
N LEU A 160 -28.82 0.78 -3.79
CA LEU A 160 -27.94 1.95 -3.79
C LEU A 160 -27.39 2.28 -5.18
N LYS A 161 -27.16 1.27 -6.04
CA LYS A 161 -26.79 1.47 -7.45
C LYS A 161 -27.94 2.10 -8.23
N HIS A 162 -29.16 1.57 -8.12
CA HIS A 162 -30.33 2.09 -8.84
C HIS A 162 -30.64 3.55 -8.48
N ARG A 163 -30.56 3.91 -7.20
CA ARG A 163 -30.75 5.31 -6.76
C ARG A 163 -29.70 6.25 -7.36
N HIS A 164 -28.50 5.74 -7.64
CA HIS A 164 -27.45 6.55 -8.24
C HIS A 164 -27.63 6.73 -9.74
N ASN A 165 -28.15 5.73 -10.45
CA ASN A 165 -28.37 5.83 -11.90
C ASN A 165 -29.60 6.68 -12.27
N LYS A 166 -30.51 6.94 -11.32
CA LYS A 166 -31.69 7.81 -11.51
C LYS A 166 -31.42 9.31 -11.22
N ARG A 167 -30.18 9.69 -10.94
CA ARG A 167 -29.76 11.08 -10.64
C ARG A 167 -28.65 11.48 -11.59
#